data_AF-A0A931QCP1-F1
#
_entry.id   AF-A0A931QCP1-F1
#
_cell.length_a   1.000
_cell.length_b   1.000
_cell.length_c   1.000
_cell.angle_alpha   90.00
_cell.angle_beta   90.00
_cell.angle_gamma   90.00
#
_symmetry.space_group_name_H-M   'P 1'
#
loop_
_entity.id
_entity.type
_entity.pdbx_description
1 polymer ?
#
loop_
_entity_poly.entity_id
_entity_poly.type
_entity_poly.pdbx_seq_one_letter_code
_entity_poly.pdbx_strand_id
1 'polypeptide(L)'
;MYEDTIPNWWNLLRRPPHWVMHDQFEKVVTVRVDARTFHDFNSMQKITAQTLGRLGCEGCHSGFDIRYLLEREFHVNPAGEVVPIETGFQV
;
A
#
# COMPACT_ATOMS: atom_id res chain seq x y z
N MET A 1 28.33 36.52 31.28
CA MET A 1 27.56 37.23 30.24
C MET A 1 27.74 36.50 28.92
N TYR A 2 26.82 35.62 28.57
CA TYR A 2 26.27 35.51 27.21
C TYR A 2 25.05 34.60 27.36
N GLU A 3 23.90 35.20 27.65
CA GLU A 3 22.64 34.48 27.53
C GLU A 3 22.42 34.28 26.03
N ASP A 4 22.55 33.02 25.60
CA ASP A 4 22.24 32.57 24.25
C ASP A 4 20.74 32.72 23.99
N THR A 5 20.27 33.95 23.83
CA THR A 5 18.96 34.24 23.27
C THR A 5 19.03 33.89 21.78
N ILE A 6 18.81 32.63 21.45
CA ILE A 6 18.58 32.16 20.08
C ILE A 6 17.46 33.03 19.48
N PRO A 7 17.75 33.83 18.44
CA PRO A 7 16.75 34.75 17.90
C PRO A 7 15.51 34.01 17.39
N ASN A 8 14.33 34.60 17.57
CA ASN A 8 13.03 34.03 17.19
C ASN A 8 12.91 33.62 15.71
N TRP A 9 13.81 34.09 14.83
CA TRP A 9 13.88 33.70 13.43
C TRP A 9 14.40 32.27 13.22
N TRP A 10 15.05 31.65 14.22
CA TRP A 10 15.36 30.21 14.19
C TRP A 10 14.10 29.32 14.14
N ASN A 11 12.94 29.84 14.57
CA ASN A 11 11.65 29.15 14.40
C ASN A 11 11.13 29.19 12.95
N LEU A 12 11.64 30.11 12.10
CA LEU A 12 11.29 30.18 10.68
C LEU A 12 12.06 29.14 9.84
N LEU A 13 13.27 28.77 10.26
CA LEU A 13 14.06 27.68 9.68
C LEU A 13 13.65 26.30 10.19
N ARG A 14 12.83 26.25 11.25
CA ARG A 14 12.16 25.04 11.74
C ARG A 14 10.81 24.79 11.04
N ARG A 15 10.39 25.66 10.09
CA ARG A 15 9.45 25.21 9.06
C ARG A 15 10.23 24.24 8.19
N PRO A 16 9.76 22.99 8.01
CA PRO A 16 10.34 22.15 6.99
C PRO A 16 10.34 22.97 5.69
N PRO A 17 11.47 23.04 4.95
CA PRO A 17 11.50 23.73 3.68
C PRO A 17 10.26 23.35 2.87
N HIS A 18 9.67 24.25 2.10
CA HIS A 18 8.43 23.92 1.37
C HIS A 18 8.61 22.81 0.32
N TRP A 19 9.84 22.38 0.06
CA TRP A 19 10.24 21.20 -0.72
C TRP A 19 10.59 19.96 0.11
N VAL A 20 10.48 20.02 1.45
CA VAL A 20 10.11 18.83 2.24
C VAL A 20 8.66 18.57 1.85
N MET A 21 8.51 17.95 0.68
CA MET A 21 7.25 17.38 0.28
C MET A 21 6.79 16.52 1.44
N HIS A 22 5.59 16.77 1.92
CA HIS A 22 4.89 15.83 2.78
C HIS A 22 4.69 14.55 1.97
N ASP A 23 5.73 13.73 1.87
CA ASP A 23 5.68 12.33 1.44
C ASP A 23 5.04 11.50 2.56
N GLN A 24 3.93 11.99 3.11
CA GLN A 24 3.31 11.43 4.30
C GLN A 24 2.14 10.51 3.97
N PHE A 25 1.82 10.31 2.69
CA PHE A 25 0.86 9.31 2.27
C PHE A 25 1.27 8.73 0.92
N GLU A 26 2.36 7.97 0.91
CA GLU A 26 2.53 6.92 -0.10
C GLU A 26 1.24 6.06 -0.02
N LYS A 27 0.30 6.26 -0.94
CA LYS A 27 -0.99 5.54 -0.95
C LYS A 27 -0.75 4.13 -1.46
N VAL A 28 -0.07 3.35 -0.64
CA VAL A 28 0.31 1.96 -0.95
C VAL A 28 -0.88 1.06 -0.67
N VAL A 29 -1.29 0.32 -1.68
CA VAL A 29 -2.35 -0.69 -1.60
C VAL A 29 -1.69 -2.04 -1.84
N THR A 30 -1.81 -2.94 -0.86
CA THR A 30 -1.28 -4.30 -0.99
C THR A 30 -2.41 -5.25 -1.33
N VAL A 31 -2.25 -6.00 -2.42
CA VAL A 31 -3.21 -7.02 -2.87
C VAL A 31 -2.53 -8.38 -2.81
N ARG A 32 -3.09 -9.29 -2.02
CA ARG A 32 -2.62 -10.68 -1.97
C ARG A 32 -3.36 -11.51 -3.01
N VAL A 33 -2.62 -12.30 -3.78
CA VAL A 33 -3.16 -13.10 -4.88
C VAL A 33 -2.59 -14.51 -4.79
N ASP A 34 -3.41 -15.51 -5.03
CA ASP A 34 -2.97 -16.91 -5.08
C ASP A 34 -2.02 -17.16 -6.27
N ALA A 35 -1.20 -18.20 -6.18
CA ALA A 35 -0.19 -18.49 -7.21
C ALA A 35 -0.80 -18.80 -8.59
N ARG A 36 -1.96 -19.46 -8.64
CA ARG A 36 -2.60 -19.82 -9.93
C ARG A 36 -3.06 -18.55 -10.64
N THR A 37 -3.69 -17.64 -9.91
CA THR A 37 -4.16 -16.37 -10.46
C THR A 37 -3.02 -15.43 -10.79
N PHE A 38 -1.97 -15.37 -9.97
CA PHE A 38 -0.80 -14.51 -10.19
C PHE A 38 -0.08 -14.82 -11.52
N HIS A 39 -0.09 -16.07 -11.95
CA HIS A 39 0.50 -16.52 -13.22
C HIS A 39 -0.48 -16.52 -14.40
N ASP A 40 -1.74 -16.11 -14.21
CA ASP A 40 -2.73 -15.99 -15.29
C ASP A 40 -3.00 -14.52 -15.64
N PHE A 41 -2.60 -14.13 -16.84
CA PHE A 41 -2.70 -12.74 -17.31
C PHE A 41 -4.14 -12.21 -17.33
N ASN A 42 -5.09 -13.03 -17.76
CA ASN A 42 -6.49 -12.62 -17.86
C ASN A 42 -7.11 -12.38 -16.48
N SER A 43 -6.75 -13.22 -15.51
CA SER A 43 -7.23 -13.11 -14.13
C SER A 43 -6.59 -11.92 -13.43
N MET A 44 -5.28 -11.67 -13.63
CA MET A 44 -4.61 -10.48 -13.10
C MET A 44 -5.17 -9.18 -13.66
N GLN A 45 -5.53 -9.11 -14.94
CA GLN A 45 -6.20 -7.94 -15.51
C GLN A 45 -7.54 -7.67 -14.83
N LYS A 46 -8.35 -8.70 -14.58
CA LYS A 46 -9.64 -8.56 -13.89
C LYS A 46 -9.45 -8.08 -12.45
N ILE A 47 -8.51 -8.67 -11.71
CA ILE A 47 -8.19 -8.25 -10.34
C ILE A 47 -7.70 -6.80 -10.33
N THR A 48 -6.89 -6.40 -11.31
CA THR A 48 -6.41 -5.03 -11.42
C THR A 48 -7.55 -4.06 -11.66
N ALA A 49 -8.43 -4.33 -12.62
CA ALA A 49 -9.60 -3.49 -12.89
C ALA A 49 -10.53 -3.39 -11.67
N GLN A 50 -10.76 -4.49 -10.95
CA GLN A 50 -11.56 -4.51 -9.73
C GLN A 50 -10.91 -3.70 -8.60
N THR A 51 -9.59 -3.85 -8.42
CA THR A 51 -8.82 -3.09 -7.42
C THR A 51 -8.91 -1.60 -7.74
N LEU A 52 -8.68 -1.22 -8.99
CA LEU A 52 -8.77 0.17 -9.45
C LEU A 52 -10.20 0.74 -9.37
N GLY A 53 -11.21 -0.07 -9.66
CA GLY A 53 -12.62 0.30 -9.49
C GLY A 53 -12.96 0.66 -8.05
N ARG A 54 -12.44 -0.10 -7.08
CA ARG A 54 -12.57 0.20 -5.65
C ARG A 54 -11.83 1.48 -5.24
N LEU A 55 -10.73 1.80 -5.92
CA LEU A 55 -9.97 3.04 -5.73
C LEU A 55 -10.59 4.24 -6.47
N GLY A 56 -11.56 4.00 -7.35
CA GLY A 56 -12.45 5.01 -7.94
C GLY A 56 -12.60 4.95 -9.46
N CYS A 57 -11.66 4.35 -10.19
CA CYS A 57 -11.71 4.28 -11.66
C CYS A 57 -11.02 3.01 -12.14
N GLU A 58 -11.75 2.11 -12.80
CA GLU A 58 -11.28 0.78 -13.22
C GLU A 58 -10.10 0.81 -14.21
N GLY A 59 -9.87 1.92 -14.92
CA GLY A 59 -8.79 2.08 -15.89
C GLY A 59 -7.67 3.03 -15.47
N CYS A 60 -7.73 3.60 -14.27
CA CYS A 60 -6.80 4.65 -13.84
C CYS A 60 -5.73 4.08 -12.91
N HIS A 61 -4.48 4.01 -13.37
CA HIS A 61 -3.35 3.52 -12.56
C HIS A 61 -2.61 4.61 -11.76
N SER A 62 -3.02 5.87 -11.87
CA SER A 62 -2.33 7.00 -11.24
C SER A 62 -2.82 7.24 -9.81
N GLY A 63 -1.91 7.67 -8.94
CA GLY A 63 -2.25 8.14 -7.59
C GLY A 63 -2.21 7.08 -6.48
N PHE A 64 -1.92 5.82 -6.80
CA PHE A 64 -1.74 4.72 -5.84
C PHE A 64 -0.55 3.85 -6.25
N ASP A 65 0.20 3.34 -5.27
CA ASP A 65 1.21 2.30 -5.48
C ASP A 65 0.58 0.95 -5.14
N ILE A 66 0.31 0.12 -6.16
CA ILE A 66 -0.37 -1.17 -5.99
C ILE A 66 0.66 -2.29 -5.99
N ARG A 67 0.81 -2.96 -4.85
CA ARG A 67 1.75 -4.05 -4.63
C ARG A 67 1.02 -5.38 -4.64
N TYR A 68 1.17 -6.15 -5.71
CA TYR A 68 0.68 -7.52 -5.78
C TYR A 68 1.66 -8.47 -5.10
N LEU A 69 1.20 -9.14 -4.06
CA LEU A 69 1.97 -10.14 -3.32
C LEU A 69 1.38 -11.51 -3.54
N LEU A 70 2.23 -12.48 -3.82
CA LEU A 70 1.82 -13.87 -3.88
C LEU A 70 1.51 -14.35 -2.46
N GLU A 71 0.32 -14.93 -2.27
CA GLU A 71 -0.06 -15.54 -1.00
C GLU A 71 0.82 -16.78 -0.74
N ARG A 72 1.68 -16.70 0.27
CA ARG A 72 2.61 -17.77 0.66
C ARG A 72 2.23 -18.46 1.96
N GLU A 73 1.27 -17.90 2.70
CA GLU A 73 0.81 -18.43 3.97
C GLU A 73 -0.57 -19.05 3.76
N PHE A 74 -0.72 -20.31 4.14
CA PHE A 74 -1.95 -21.08 4.03
C PHE A 74 -2.15 -21.90 5.30
N HIS A 75 -3.41 -22.07 5.70
CA HIS A 75 -3.74 -22.94 6.83
C HIS A 75 -3.85 -24.38 6.34
N VAL A 76 -3.16 -25.30 7.01
CA VAL A 76 -3.34 -26.73 6.76
C VAL A 76 -4.24 -27.28 7.84
N ASN A 77 -5.39 -27.83 7.46
CA ASN A 77 -6.28 -28.46 8.43
C ASN A 77 -5.68 -29.82 8.90
N PRO A 78 -6.15 -30.38 10.03
CA PRO A 78 -5.65 -31.67 10.51
C PRO A 78 -5.89 -32.85 9.56
N ALA A 79 -6.80 -32.71 8.58
CA ALA A 79 -7.01 -33.69 7.51
C ALA A 79 -5.98 -33.59 6.37
N GLY A 80 -5.06 -32.61 6.43
CA GLY A 80 -4.02 -32.37 5.43
C GLY A 80 -4.47 -31.52 4.25
N GLU A 81 -5.67 -30.94 4.29
CA GLU A 81 -6.16 -30.05 3.25
C GLU A 81 -5.60 -28.64 3.46
N VAL A 82 -5.16 -28.05 2.36
CA VAL A 82 -4.69 -26.67 2.32
C VAL A 82 -5.89 -25.75 2.14
N VAL A 83 -6.16 -24.95 3.16
CA VAL A 83 -7.17 -23.91 3.17
C VAL A 83 -6.45 -22.57 2.98
N PRO A 84 -6.89 -21.70 2.07
CA PRO A 84 -6.38 -20.34 2.02
C PRO A 84 -6.57 -19.68 3.39
N ILE A 85 -5.62 -18.85 3.83
CA ILE A 85 -5.88 -18.01 4.99
C ILE A 85 -7.03 -17.09 4.58
N GLU A 86 -8.18 -17.24 5.23
CA GLU A 86 -9.22 -16.22 5.16
C GLU A 86 -8.62 -14.97 5.81
N THR A 87 -7.94 -14.17 5.00
CA THR A 87 -7.50 -12.84 5.39
C THR A 87 -8.77 -12.09 5.75
N GLY A 88 -8.93 -11.76 7.03
CA GLY A 88 -9.95 -10.81 7.46
C GLY A 88 -9.79 -9.56 6.60
N PHE A 89 -10.85 -9.23 5.84
CA PHE A 89 -10.99 -8.12 4.89
C PHE A 89 -10.37 -8.40 3.50
N GLN A 90 -11.08 -8.36 2.35
CA GLN A 90 -12.37 -7.74 2.03
C GLN A 90 -12.82 -8.15 0.60
N VAL A 91 -14.05 -8.66 0.42
CA VAL A 91 -14.82 -8.50 -0.83
C VAL A 91 -16.00 -7.60 -0.55
#